data_AF-A0A9N9P449-F1
#
_entry.id   AF-A0A9N9P449-F1
#
_cell.length_a   1.000
_cell.length_b   1.000
_cell.length_c   1.000
_cell.angle_alpha   90.00
_cell.angle_beta   90.00
_cell.angle_gamma   90.00
#
_symmetry.space_group_name_H-M   'P 1'
#
loop_
_entity.id
_entity.type
_entity.pdbx_description
1 polymer ?
#
loop_
_entity_poly.entity_id
_entity_poly.type
_entity_poly.pdbx_seq_one_letter_code
_entity_poly.pdbx_strand_id
1 'polypeptide(L)'
;WLSRNSIEWFTTKDSFIFSLKPQNLSNSILSRIIRAKEVIGCYSNHGPVFGTSFYKPNDGKEWICCHQNAYYEKQLRSGESNLLIDEFEVIQILKN
;
A
#
# COMPACT_ATOMS: atom_id res chain seq x y z
N TRP A 1 3.91 -4.28 -14.33
CA TRP A 1 3.40 -2.95 -13.98
C TRP A 1 3.35 -2.06 -15.22
N LEU A 2 2.59 -2.45 -16.24
CA LEU A 2 2.38 -1.64 -17.44
C LEU A 2 0.87 -1.40 -17.54
N SER A 3 0.43 -0.20 -17.17
CA SER A 3 -0.98 0.20 -17.23
C SER A 3 -1.24 0.90 -18.56
N ARG A 4 -2.31 0.51 -19.26
CA ARG A 4 -2.76 1.15 -20.50
C ARG A 4 -3.67 2.34 -20.19
N ASN A 5 -3.11 3.45 -19.69
CA ASN A 5 -3.80 4.72 -19.39
C ASN A 5 -5.04 4.67 -18.46
N SER A 6 -5.49 3.49 -18.04
CA SER A 6 -6.58 3.26 -17.09
C SER A 6 -6.04 2.52 -15.86
N ILE A 7 -6.73 2.67 -14.73
CA ILE A 7 -6.37 1.94 -13.51
C ILE A 7 -6.68 0.46 -13.70
N GLU A 8 -5.69 -0.39 -13.46
CA GLU A 8 -5.84 -1.84 -13.45
C GLU A 8 -5.83 -2.33 -12.01
N TRP A 9 -6.86 -3.09 -11.66
CA TRP A 9 -7.05 -3.64 -10.32
C TRP A 9 -6.79 -5.13 -10.29
N PHE A 10 -6.04 -5.57 -9.28
CA PHE A 10 -5.71 -6.96 -9.03
C PHE A 10 -6.40 -7.44 -7.75
N THR A 11 -6.82 -8.70 -7.80
CA THR A 11 -7.42 -9.41 -6.67
C THR A 11 -6.39 -10.36 -6.08
N THR A 12 -6.25 -10.35 -4.76
CA THR A 12 -5.39 -11.31 -4.04
C THR A 12 -5.94 -11.53 -2.64
N LYS A 13 -5.69 -12.70 -2.07
CA LYS A 13 -6.01 -13.02 -0.65
C LYS A 13 -4.77 -12.98 0.24
N ASP A 14 -3.60 -12.82 -0.37
CA ASP A 14 -2.31 -12.94 0.31
C ASP A 14 -1.66 -11.56 0.55
N SER A 15 -2.34 -10.47 0.18
CA SER A 15 -1.83 -9.12 0.44
C SER A 15 -1.80 -8.80 1.92
N PHE A 16 -0.73 -8.14 2.33
CA PHE A 16 -0.59 -7.54 3.64
C PHE A 16 0.19 -6.24 3.50
N ILE A 17 -0.06 -5.32 4.43
CA ILE A 17 0.74 -4.12 4.62
C ILE A 17 1.32 -4.15 6.03
N PHE A 18 2.49 -3.55 6.21
CA PHE A 18 3.12 -3.53 7.52
C PHE A 18 3.86 -2.20 7.77
N SER A 19 4.00 -1.89 9.06
CA SER A 19 4.83 -0.81 9.57
C SER A 19 5.83 -1.43 10.54
N LEU A 20 7.12 -1.30 10.26
CA LEU A 20 8.19 -1.86 11.05
C LEU A 20 8.80 -0.78 11.95
N LYS A 21 8.89 -1.06 13.24
CA LYS A 21 9.59 -0.23 14.24
C LYS A 21 10.75 -1.03 14.81
N PRO A 22 11.95 -0.95 14.22
CA PRO A 22 13.08 -1.80 14.61
C PRO A 22 13.47 -1.64 16.08
N GLN A 23 13.34 -0.44 16.64
CA GLN A 23 13.68 -0.15 18.04
C GLN A 23 12.61 -0.67 19.02
N ASN A 24 11.39 -0.98 18.55
CA ASN A 24 10.33 -1.53 19.38
C ASN A 24 9.36 -2.37 18.53
N LEU A 25 9.69 -3.65 18.35
CA LEU A 25 8.94 -4.56 17.51
C LEU A 25 7.48 -4.76 17.98
N SER A 26 7.17 -4.63 19.27
CA SER A 26 5.78 -4.75 19.75
C SER A 26 4.89 -3.61 19.26
N ASN A 27 5.48 -2.48 18.88
CA ASN A 27 4.77 -1.35 18.25
C ASN A 27 4.72 -1.44 16.72
N SER A 28 5.29 -2.50 16.12
CA SER A 28 5.16 -2.79 14.69
C SER A 28 3.78 -3.34 14.39
N ILE A 29 3.31 -3.11 13.17
CA ILE A 29 1.96 -3.47 12.76
C ILE A 29 2.05 -4.36 11.53
N LEU A 30 1.42 -5.53 11.60
CA LEU A 30 1.08 -6.34 10.44
C LEU A 30 -0.43 -6.26 10.25
N SER A 31 -0.85 -5.88 9.04
CA SER A 31 -2.24 -5.68 8.68
C SER A 31 -2.56 -6.49 7.43
N ARG A 32 -3.30 -7.59 7.61
CA ARG A 32 -3.76 -8.46 6.54
C ARG A 32 -5.04 -7.93 5.89
N ILE A 33 -5.24 -8.38 4.66
CA ILE A 33 -6.40 -8.02 3.85
C ILE A 33 -7.72 -8.52 4.46
N ILE A 34 -8.77 -7.69 4.36
CA ILE A 34 -10.16 -8.07 4.68
C ILE A 34 -11.03 -8.22 3.42
N ARG A 35 -10.69 -7.48 2.34
CA ARG A 35 -11.40 -7.52 1.06
C ARG A 35 -10.41 -7.81 -0.07
N ALA A 36 -10.54 -8.99 -0.67
CA ALA A 36 -9.62 -9.48 -1.70
C ALA A 36 -9.70 -8.74 -3.04
N LYS A 37 -10.88 -8.17 -3.37
CA LYS A 37 -11.13 -7.49 -4.64
C LYS A 37 -10.60 -6.06 -4.61
N GLU A 38 -10.01 -5.63 -5.73
CA GLU A 38 -9.56 -4.24 -5.95
C GLU A 38 -8.54 -3.77 -4.91
N VAL A 39 -7.64 -4.67 -4.50
CA VAL A 39 -6.70 -4.41 -3.41
C VAL A 39 -5.34 -3.94 -3.87
N ILE A 40 -4.91 -4.30 -5.07
CA ILE A 40 -3.68 -3.78 -5.66
C ILE A 40 -4.07 -3.07 -6.95
N GLY A 41 -3.69 -1.81 -7.08
CA GLY A 41 -3.96 -1.01 -8.27
C GLY A 41 -2.67 -0.51 -8.90
N CYS A 42 -2.65 -0.42 -10.23
CA CYS A 42 -1.62 0.30 -10.96
C CYS A 42 -2.24 1.24 -11.99
N TYR A 43 -1.62 2.40 -12.16
CA TYR A 43 -2.10 3.43 -13.06
C TYR A 43 -0.91 4.15 -13.68
N SER A 44 -1.04 4.60 -14.93
CA SER A 44 0.09 5.20 -15.66
C SER A 44 0.58 6.52 -15.07
N ASN A 45 -0.29 7.26 -14.38
CA ASN A 45 0.00 8.60 -13.87
C ASN A 45 0.14 8.64 -12.34
N HIS A 46 0.10 7.48 -11.67
CA HIS A 46 0.18 7.36 -10.20
C HIS A 46 1.17 6.24 -9.88
N GLY A 47 1.67 6.21 -8.65
CA GLY A 47 2.40 5.04 -8.18
C GLY A 47 1.44 3.90 -7.77
N PRO A 48 1.97 2.89 -7.07
CA PRO A 48 1.16 1.73 -6.69
C PRO A 48 0.05 2.12 -5.71
N VAL A 49 -1.06 1.38 -5.78
CA VAL A 49 -2.23 1.54 -4.92
C VAL A 49 -2.45 0.25 -4.14
N PHE A 50 -2.61 0.35 -2.83
CA PHE A 50 -2.93 -0.75 -1.93
C PHE A 50 -4.26 -0.48 -1.22
N GLY A 51 -5.34 -1.00 -1.81
CA GLY A 51 -6.72 -0.68 -1.46
C GLY A 51 -6.96 0.82 -1.53
N THR A 52 -7.81 1.35 -0.65
CA THR A 52 -7.89 2.80 -0.40
C THR A 52 -6.93 3.27 0.68
N SER A 53 -6.04 2.39 1.19
CA SER A 53 -5.31 2.64 2.43
C SER A 53 -3.91 3.23 2.24
N PHE A 54 -3.22 2.87 1.16
CA PHE A 54 -1.87 3.35 0.90
C PHE A 54 -1.63 3.51 -0.59
N TYR A 55 -1.40 4.73 -1.08
CA TYR A 55 -1.17 4.98 -2.49
C TYR A 55 -0.38 6.25 -2.79
N LYS A 56 0.28 6.27 -3.95
CA LYS A 56 1.05 7.42 -4.43
C LYS A 56 0.27 8.17 -5.51
N PRO A 57 -0.28 9.37 -5.23
CA PRO A 57 -1.21 10.06 -6.13
C PRO A 57 -0.56 10.71 -7.37
N ASN A 58 0.74 11.01 -7.33
CA ASN A 58 1.45 11.69 -8.42
C ASN A 58 2.95 11.37 -8.35
N ASP A 59 3.77 11.95 -9.23
CA ASP A 59 5.22 11.72 -9.27
C ASP A 59 6.02 12.34 -8.11
N GLY A 60 5.38 13.11 -7.23
CA GLY A 60 6.00 13.70 -6.05
C GLY A 60 6.37 12.69 -4.95
N LYS A 61 6.86 13.23 -3.82
CA LYS A 61 7.25 12.45 -2.63
C LYS A 61 6.10 12.15 -1.68
N GLU A 62 4.93 12.74 -1.91
CA GLU A 62 3.77 12.54 -1.07
C GLU A 62 3.08 11.22 -1.38
N TRP A 63 2.77 10.47 -0.33
CA TRP A 63 1.96 9.27 -0.34
C TRP A 63 0.79 9.45 0.60
N ILE A 64 -0.36 8.93 0.21
CA ILE A 64 -1.55 8.95 1.06
C ILE A 64 -1.54 7.66 1.86
N CYS A 65 -1.63 7.80 3.19
CA CYS A 65 -1.81 6.70 4.12
C CYS A 65 -3.04 6.99 4.98
N CYS A 66 -4.15 6.35 4.65
CA CYS A 66 -5.38 6.44 5.42
C CYS A 66 -5.92 5.04 5.71
N HIS A 67 -6.84 4.92 6.65
CA HIS A 67 -7.44 3.63 6.98
C HIS A 67 -8.92 3.80 7.14
N GLN A 68 -9.67 3.31 6.15
CA GLN A 68 -11.13 3.39 6.10
C GLN A 68 -11.78 2.09 6.60
N ASN A 69 -11.05 1.22 7.30
CA ASN A 69 -11.51 -0.11 7.71
C ASN A 69 -12.11 -0.97 6.57
N ALA A 70 -11.69 -0.73 5.31
CA ALA A 70 -12.33 -1.33 4.13
C ALA A 70 -11.52 -2.44 3.43
N TYR A 71 -10.18 -2.36 3.47
CA TYR A 71 -9.31 -3.28 2.72
C TYR A 71 -8.30 -4.03 3.58
N TYR A 72 -7.82 -3.45 4.68
CA TYR A 72 -6.87 -4.06 5.60
C TYR A 72 -7.36 -3.96 7.05
N GLU A 73 -7.03 -4.94 7.89
CA GLU A 73 -7.55 -5.09 9.26
C GLU A 73 -7.15 -3.97 10.23
N LYS A 74 -5.97 -3.39 10.05
CA LYS A 74 -5.33 -2.43 10.97
C LYS A 74 -4.78 -1.23 10.22
N GLN A 75 -4.86 -0.07 10.87
CA GLN A 75 -4.20 1.16 10.44
C GLN A 75 -2.69 1.07 10.69
N LEU A 76 -1.86 1.51 9.75
CA LEU A 76 -0.38 1.48 9.88
C LEU A 76 0.20 2.58 10.77
N ARG A 77 -0.52 3.69 10.93
CA ARG A 77 -0.09 4.88 11.66
C ARG A 77 -1.29 5.68 12.14
N SER A 78 -1.23 6.22 13.35
CA SER A 78 -2.23 7.15 13.87
C SER A 78 -2.18 8.51 13.14
N GLY A 79 -3.34 9.01 12.72
CA GLY A 79 -3.50 10.29 12.02
C GLY A 79 -3.74 10.11 10.52
N GLU A 80 -4.75 10.79 10.00
CA GLU A 80 -5.03 10.88 8.56
C GLU A 80 -4.15 11.97 7.96
N SER A 81 -2.96 11.60 7.49
CA SER A 81 -2.05 12.58 6.88
C SER A 81 -1.20 11.97 5.78
N ASN A 82 -0.82 12.80 4.83
CA ASN A 82 0.14 12.45 3.80
C ASN A 82 1.49 12.09 4.45
N LEU A 83 2.14 11.06 3.91
CA LEU A 83 3.51 10.69 4.22
C LEU A 83 4.42 11.31 3.18
N LEU A 84 5.48 11.96 3.64
CA LEU A 84 6.62 12.27 2.78
C LEU A 84 7.54 11.05 2.80
N ILE A 85 7.74 10.44 1.64
CA ILE A 85 8.62 9.29 1.46
C ILE A 85 9.94 9.76 0.86
N ASP A 86 11.03 9.52 1.59
CA ASP A 86 12.38 9.82 1.12
C ASP A 86 12.82 8.85 0.02
N GLU A 87 12.50 7.56 0.19
CA GLU A 87 12.85 6.48 -0.73
C GLU A 87 11.81 5.36 -0.69
N PHE A 88 11.59 4.71 -1.83
CA PHE A 88 10.81 3.48 -1.91
C PHE A 88 11.48 2.49 -2.87
N GLU A 89 11.43 1.21 -2.51
CA GLU A 89 11.99 0.11 -3.30
C GLU A 89 10.88 -0.87 -3.69
N VAL A 90 11.02 -1.53 -4.84
CA VAL A 90 10.13 -2.61 -5.28
C VAL A 90 10.97 -3.86 -5.48
N ILE A 91 10.64 -4.90 -4.71
CA ILE A 91 11.36 -6.17 -4.73
C ILE A 91 10.43 -7.25 -5.30
N GLN A 92 10.90 -7.93 -6.33
CA GLN A 92 10.20 -9.09 -6.91
C GLN A 92 10.97 -10.36 -6.58
N ILE A 93 10.27 -11.34 -6.02
CA ILE A 93 10.83 -12.67 -5.77
C ILE A 93 10.44 -13.58 -6.95
N LEU A 94 11.44 -14.13 -7.63
CA LEU A 94 11.24 -15.12 -8.68
C LEU A 94 11.25 -16.51 -8.06
N LYS A 95 10.35 -17.39 -8.53
CA LYS A 95 10.43 -18.81 -8.20
C LYS A 95 11.58 -19.42 -9.01
N ASN A 96 12.35 -20.29 -8.37
CA ASN A 96 13.32 -21.16 -9.04
C ASN A 96 12.61 -22.24 -9.86
#